data_AF-A0A6C0BSF2-F1
#
_entry.id   AF-A0A6C0BSF2-F1
#
_cell.length_a   1.000
_cell.length_b   1.000
_cell.length_c   1.000
_cell.angle_alpha   90.00
_cell.angle_beta   90.00
_cell.angle_gamma   90.00
#
_symmetry.space_group_name_H-M   'P 1'
#
loop_
_entity.id
_entity.type
_entity.pdbx_description
1 polymer ?
#
loop_
_entity_poly.entity_id
_entity_poly.type
_entity_poly.pdbx_seq_one_letter_code
_entity_poly.pdbx_strand_id
1 'polypeptide(L)'
;MNLDEEECAICGVSLGDKYTHTLKCNHKFHYECLLKTFTSTNNKYDKKKRCPYCKTKCDHLPLINGIIKPIQYIHYTTYDELNNLEIVNKPCKYVIKKGKRKGEECGKKCKIGYDYCSSHIKFDK
;
A
#
# COMPACT_ATOMS: atom_id res chain seq x y z
N MET A 1 -29.65 -8.27 6.06
CA MET A 1 -28.80 -9.46 5.82
C MET A 1 -27.39 -8.95 5.85
N ASN A 2 -26.59 -9.40 6.82
CA ASN A 2 -25.22 -8.95 7.00
C ASN A 2 -24.43 -9.34 5.75
N LEU A 3 -24.01 -8.35 4.96
CA LEU A 3 -22.88 -8.55 4.06
C LEU A 3 -21.69 -8.65 4.98
N ASP A 4 -21.10 -9.84 5.11
CA ASP A 4 -19.86 -10.06 5.83
C ASP A 4 -18.81 -9.08 5.32
N GLU A 5 -18.63 -7.97 6.04
CA GLU A 5 -17.54 -7.05 5.79
C GLU A 5 -16.25 -7.81 6.08
N GLU A 6 -15.53 -8.22 5.03
CA GLU A 6 -14.27 -8.93 5.20
C GLU A 6 -13.32 -8.06 6.05
N GLU A 7 -12.82 -8.59 7.16
CA GLU A 7 -11.92 -7.87 8.06
C GLU A 7 -10.45 -8.22 7.77
N CYS A 8 -9.57 -7.24 7.99
CA CYS A 8 -8.14 -7.46 7.87
C CYS A 8 -7.62 -8.28 9.05
N ALA A 9 -7.21 -9.52 8.81
CA ALA A 9 -6.71 -10.43 9.85
C ALA A 9 -5.41 -9.99 10.57
N ILE A 10 -4.81 -8.85 10.18
CA ILE A 10 -3.66 -8.25 10.90
C ILE A 10 -4.12 -7.23 11.95
N CYS A 11 -5.19 -6.47 11.69
CA CYS A 11 -5.60 -5.35 12.54
C CYS A 11 -7.05 -5.42 13.05
N GLY A 12 -7.86 -6.36 12.54
CA GLY A 12 -9.26 -6.53 12.94
C GLY A 12 -10.18 -5.38 12.51
N VAL A 13 -9.85 -4.68 11.42
CA VAL A 13 -10.66 -3.57 10.88
C VAL A 13 -11.14 -3.94 9.48
N SER A 14 -12.31 -3.44 9.08
CA SER A 14 -12.92 -3.66 7.76
C SER A 14 -11.92 -3.42 6.62
N LEU A 15 -11.88 -4.34 5.67
CA LEU A 15 -11.05 -4.23 4.46
C LEU A 15 -11.49 -3.05 3.58
N GLY A 16 -12.73 -2.55 3.74
CA GLY A 16 -13.22 -1.37 3.02
C GLY A 16 -12.59 -0.03 3.47
N ASP A 17 -12.00 0.03 4.67
CA ASP A 17 -11.54 1.31 5.26
C ASP A 17 -10.20 1.82 4.70
N LYS A 18 -9.37 0.92 4.16
CA LYS A 18 -8.02 1.24 3.69
C LYS A 18 -7.70 0.44 2.44
N TYR A 19 -6.69 0.89 1.72
CA TYR A 19 -6.24 0.22 0.51
C TYR A 19 -5.81 -1.22 0.81
N THR A 20 -6.40 -2.16 0.09
CA THR A 20 -6.18 -3.59 0.29
C THR A 20 -5.29 -4.17 -0.79
N HIS A 21 -4.58 -5.22 -0.44
CA HIS A 21 -3.84 -6.05 -1.37
C HIS A 21 -4.12 -7.52 -1.11
N THR A 22 -4.41 -8.24 -2.18
CA THR A 22 -4.62 -9.69 -2.16
C THR A 22 -3.32 -10.39 -2.55
N LEU A 23 -2.79 -11.21 -1.65
CA LEU A 23 -1.61 -12.03 -1.91
C LEU A 23 -1.95 -13.19 -2.87
N LYS A 24 -0.94 -13.82 -3.49
CA LYS A 24 -1.16 -15.00 -4.37
C LYS A 24 -1.82 -16.21 -3.69
N CYS A 25 -1.76 -16.28 -2.36
CA CYS A 25 -2.48 -17.28 -1.57
C CYS A 25 -3.96 -16.92 -1.32
N ASN A 26 -4.48 -15.90 -2.02
CA ASN A 26 -5.84 -15.38 -1.96
C ASN A 26 -6.28 -14.73 -0.64
N HIS A 27 -5.34 -14.49 0.28
CA HIS A 27 -5.63 -13.72 1.51
C HIS A 27 -5.48 -12.22 1.25
N LYS A 28 -6.51 -11.46 1.66
CA LYS A 28 -6.60 -10.01 1.50
C LYS A 28 -6.31 -9.31 2.83
N PHE A 29 -5.53 -8.24 2.77
CA PHE A 29 -5.16 -7.43 3.92
C PHE A 29 -5.05 -5.96 3.52
N HIS A 30 -5.06 -5.03 4.48
CA HIS A 30 -4.61 -3.67 4.18
C HIS A 30 -3.13 -3.69 3.78
N TYR A 31 -2.79 -2.97 2.71
CA TYR A 31 -1.41 -2.92 2.20
C TYR A 31 -0.45 -2.38 3.26
N GLU A 32 -0.85 -1.35 4.00
CA GLU A 32 -0.05 -0.78 5.09
C GLU A 32 0.20 -1.78 6.23
N CYS A 33 -0.77 -2.65 6.51
CA CYS A 33 -0.62 -3.71 7.51
C CYS A 33 0.39 -4.76 7.03
N LEU A 34 0.28 -5.22 5.78
CA LEU A 34 1.26 -6.14 5.18
C LEU A 34 2.67 -5.56 5.18
N LEU A 35 2.80 -4.29 4.77
CA LEU A 35 4.08 -3.59 4.74
C LEU A 35 4.71 -3.57 6.14
N LYS A 36 3.95 -3.19 7.17
CA LYS A 36 4.43 -3.20 8.57
C LYS A 36 4.86 -4.60 9.00
N THR A 37 4.03 -5.61 8.77
CA THR A 37 4.35 -7.00 9.13
C THR A 37 5.65 -7.47 8.48
N PHE A 38 5.87 -7.16 7.19
CA PHE A 38 7.10 -7.54 6.48
C PHE A 38 8.32 -6.71 6.88
N THR A 39 8.13 -5.46 7.34
CA THR A 39 9.24 -4.64 7.87
C THR A 39 9.65 -5.02 9.29
N SER A 40 8.72 -5.48 10.14
CA SER A 40 9.00 -5.76 11.55
C SER A 40 9.72 -7.09 11.80
N THR A 41 9.80 -7.97 10.80
CA THR A 41 10.58 -9.21 10.87
C THR A 41 12.09 -8.92 10.84
N ASN A 42 12.66 -8.60 12.01
CA ASN A 42 14.10 -8.34 12.22
C ASN A 42 14.99 -9.59 12.12
N ASN A 43 14.42 -10.78 11.90
CA ASN A 43 15.20 -12.00 11.92
C ASN A 43 15.92 -12.19 10.57
N LYS A 44 17.23 -11.89 10.54
CA LYS A 44 18.12 -12.03 9.36
C LYS A 44 18.04 -13.39 8.66
N TYR A 45 17.55 -14.43 9.34
CA TYR A 45 17.48 -15.81 8.86
C TYR A 45 16.08 -16.24 8.38
N ASP A 46 15.00 -15.55 8.74
CA ASP A 46 13.63 -15.80 8.25
C ASP A 46 13.15 -14.62 7.39
N LYS A 47 13.94 -14.27 6.37
CA LYS A 47 13.63 -13.25 5.36
C LYS A 47 12.45 -13.62 4.44
N LYS A 48 11.68 -14.65 4.79
CA LYS A 48 10.62 -15.18 3.94
C LYS A 48 9.35 -14.40 4.23
N LYS A 49 8.94 -13.56 3.28
CA LYS A 49 7.60 -12.97 3.22
C LYS A 49 6.63 -14.13 3.25
N ARG A 50 5.97 -14.33 4.38
CA ARG A 50 4.95 -15.36 4.52
C ARG A 50 3.63 -14.66 4.78
N CYS A 51 2.58 -15.20 4.20
CA CYS A 51 1.24 -14.73 4.48
C CYS A 51 1.00 -14.78 6.00
N PRO A 52 0.56 -13.67 6.64
CA PRO A 52 0.28 -13.66 8.07
C PRO A 52 -0.81 -14.64 8.50
N TYR A 53 -1.66 -15.07 7.55
CA TYR A 53 -2.73 -16.02 7.79
C TYR A 53 -2.29 -17.48 7.56
N CYS A 54 -1.95 -17.85 6.32
CA CYS A 54 -1.66 -19.25 5.97
C CYS A 54 -0.17 -19.64 5.96
N LYS A 55 0.74 -18.69 6.22
CA LYS A 55 2.21 -18.88 6.22
C LYS A 55 2.82 -19.30 4.88
N THR A 56 2.05 -19.34 3.80
CA THR A 56 2.55 -19.56 2.43
C THR A 56 3.54 -18.46 2.05
N LYS A 57 4.62 -18.81 1.34
CA LYS A 57 5.59 -17.82 0.83
C LYS A 57 4.90 -16.86 -0.14
N CYS A 58 5.30 -15.59 -0.08
CA CYS A 58 4.79 -14.51 -0.92
C CYS A 58 5.90 -13.90 -1.75
N ASP A 59 5.54 -13.37 -2.92
CA ASP A 59 6.43 -12.62 -3.78
C ASP A 59 6.65 -11.18 -3.27
N HIS A 60 7.29 -10.37 -4.10
CA HIS A 60 7.42 -8.94 -3.85
C HIS A 60 6.07 -8.23 -3.84
N LEU A 61 5.89 -7.34 -2.86
CA LEU A 61 4.75 -6.43 -2.88
C LEU A 61 4.93 -5.44 -4.04
N PRO A 62 3.87 -5.13 -4.79
CA PRO A 62 3.95 -4.20 -5.92
C PRO A 62 4.21 -2.78 -5.42
N LEU A 63 4.92 -1.97 -6.21
CA LEU A 63 4.96 -0.54 -5.97
C LEU A 63 3.62 0.08 -6.38
N ILE A 64 2.94 0.66 -5.41
CA ILE A 64 1.70 1.41 -5.61
C ILE A 64 1.92 2.90 -5.32
N ASN A 65 0.97 3.72 -5.78
CA ASN A 65 1.04 5.16 -5.55
C ASN A 65 1.15 5.49 -4.04
N GLY A 66 1.82 6.58 -3.70
CA GLY A 66 2.11 6.97 -2.31
C GLY A 66 3.35 6.31 -1.70
N ILE A 67 3.95 5.29 -2.32
CA ILE A 67 5.25 4.75 -1.90
C ILE A 67 6.38 5.60 -2.48
N ILE A 68 7.25 6.14 -1.61
CA ILE A 68 8.32 7.05 -2.01
C ILE A 68 9.63 6.29 -2.27
N LYS A 69 9.90 5.26 -1.46
CA LYS A 69 11.13 4.48 -1.53
C LYS A 69 10.80 2.99 -1.49
N PRO A 70 11.18 2.23 -2.53
CA PRO A 70 11.15 0.77 -2.48
C PRO A 70 12.00 0.28 -1.31
N ILE A 71 11.61 -0.85 -0.71
CA ILE A 71 12.30 -1.46 0.43
C ILE A 71 12.86 -2.81 0.00
N GLN A 72 14.17 -3.01 0.22
CA GLN A 72 14.84 -4.28 -0.07
C GLN A 72 14.20 -5.41 0.74
N TYR A 73 14.15 -6.59 0.14
CA TYR A 73 13.46 -7.79 0.61
C TYR A 73 11.96 -7.63 0.82
N ILE A 74 11.33 -6.55 0.36
CA ILE A 74 9.86 -6.38 0.33
C ILE A 74 9.42 -6.15 -1.11
N HIS A 75 9.98 -5.13 -1.77
CA HIS A 75 9.64 -4.72 -3.14
C HIS A 75 10.64 -5.22 -4.17
N TYR A 76 11.90 -5.42 -3.77
CA TYR A 76 12.97 -5.99 -4.60
C TYR A 76 13.94 -6.78 -3.71
N THR A 77 14.77 -7.64 -4.27
CA THR A 77 15.89 -8.31 -3.59
C THR A 77 17.24 -7.87 -4.14
N THR A 78 17.31 -7.68 -5.46
CA THR A 78 18.54 -7.31 -6.18
C THR A 78 18.49 -5.86 -6.66
N TYR A 79 19.65 -5.28 -6.93
CA TYR A 79 19.73 -3.93 -7.52
C TYR A 79 19.20 -3.89 -8.96
N ASP A 80 19.35 -4.98 -9.70
CA ASP A 80 18.79 -5.09 -11.05
C ASP A 80 17.26 -5.02 -11.02
N GLU A 81 16.62 -5.77 -10.12
CA GLU A 81 15.18 -5.66 -9.87
C GLU A 81 14.79 -4.22 -9.51
N LEU A 82 15.52 -3.56 -8.60
CA LEU A 82 15.25 -2.17 -8.21
C LEU A 82 15.32 -1.21 -9.39
N ASN A 83 16.32 -1.33 -10.25
CA ASN A 83 16.49 -0.47 -11.42
C ASN A 83 15.38 -0.67 -12.46
N ASN A 84 14.79 -1.87 -12.50
CA ASN A 84 13.67 -2.22 -13.37
C ASN A 84 12.29 -1.91 -12.75
N LEU A 85 12.23 -1.39 -11.52
CA LEU A 85 10.96 -1.02 -10.90
C LEU A 85 10.45 0.33 -11.44
N GLU A 86 9.22 0.33 -11.95
CA GLU A 86 8.52 1.56 -12.27
C GLU A 86 8.03 2.24 -10.99
N ILE A 87 8.54 3.45 -10.69
CA ILE A 87 8.10 4.22 -9.53
C ILE A 87 6.78 4.92 -9.86
N VAL A 88 5.68 4.41 -9.29
CA VAL A 88 4.31 4.92 -9.52
C VAL A 88 3.94 6.09 -8.59
N ASN A 89 4.91 6.91 -8.16
CA ASN A 89 4.65 8.01 -7.21
C ASN A 89 4.07 9.24 -7.93
N LYS A 90 2.74 9.29 -8.04
CA LYS A 90 2.02 10.42 -8.65
C LYS A 90 1.51 11.36 -7.56
N PRO A 91 1.56 12.69 -7.76
CA PRO A 91 1.01 13.64 -6.79
C PRO A 91 -0.52 13.57 -6.74
N CYS A 92 -1.08 14.14 -5.68
CA CYS A 92 -2.52 14.20 -5.44
C CYS A 92 -3.25 14.92 -6.57
N LYS A 93 -4.21 14.22 -7.20
CA LYS A 93 -5.03 14.70 -8.35
C LYS A 93 -6.10 15.73 -8.00
N TYR A 94 -6.25 16.07 -6.71
CA TYR A 94 -7.29 17.01 -6.31
C TYR A 94 -7.01 18.42 -6.83
N VAL A 95 -7.95 18.98 -7.59
CA VAL A 95 -7.93 20.38 -8.03
C VAL A 95 -8.51 21.28 -6.93
N ILE A 96 -7.72 22.26 -6.49
CA ILE A 96 -8.06 23.17 -5.40
C ILE A 96 -9.21 24.09 -5.84
N LYS A 97 -10.31 24.12 -5.07
CA LYS A 97 -11.53 24.87 -5.43
C LYS A 97 -11.59 26.31 -4.88
N LYS A 98 -10.72 26.67 -3.93
CA LYS A 98 -10.76 27.95 -3.19
C LYS A 98 -9.36 28.45 -2.82
N GLY A 99 -9.24 29.73 -2.50
CA GLY A 99 -7.98 30.35 -2.06
C GLY A 99 -7.04 30.73 -3.22
N LYS A 100 -5.81 31.14 -2.87
CA LYS A 100 -4.82 31.69 -3.82
C LYS A 100 -4.47 30.73 -4.96
N ARG A 101 -4.42 29.41 -4.67
CA ARG A 101 -4.05 28.35 -5.62
C ARG A 101 -5.26 27.68 -6.29
N LYS A 102 -6.41 28.37 -6.35
CA LYS A 102 -7.63 27.81 -6.95
C LYS A 102 -7.38 27.46 -8.42
N GLY A 103 -7.81 26.27 -8.83
CA GLY A 103 -7.61 25.74 -10.18
C GLY A 103 -6.34 24.93 -10.35
N GLU A 104 -5.41 24.99 -9.39
CA GLU A 104 -4.18 24.18 -9.42
C GLU A 104 -4.41 22.81 -8.77
N GLU A 105 -3.62 21.82 -9.20
CA GLU A 105 -3.51 20.54 -8.51
C GLU A 105 -2.89 20.70 -7.12
N CYS A 106 -3.33 19.85 -6.20
CA CYS A 106 -2.88 19.88 -4.82
C CYS A 106 -1.35 19.71 -4.72
N GLY A 107 -0.77 18.82 -5.52
CA GLY A 107 0.67 18.55 -5.57
C GLY A 107 1.23 17.82 -4.34
N LYS A 108 0.41 17.56 -3.31
CA LYS A 108 0.83 16.82 -2.11
C LYS A 108 1.01 15.33 -2.43
N LYS A 109 1.85 14.67 -1.64
CA LYS A 109 2.05 13.21 -1.70
C LYS A 109 0.74 12.47 -1.40
N CYS A 110 0.45 11.44 -2.20
CA CYS A 110 -0.73 10.62 -2.02
C CYS A 110 -0.61 9.70 -0.81
N LYS A 111 -1.76 9.30 -0.25
CA LYS A 111 -1.81 8.19 0.69
C LYS A 111 -1.52 6.89 -0.06
N ILE A 112 -0.89 5.93 0.61
CA ILE A 112 -0.50 4.65 0.03
C ILE A 112 -1.70 3.95 -0.61
N GLY A 113 -1.61 3.68 -1.91
CA GLY A 113 -2.63 3.02 -2.72
C GLY A 113 -3.72 3.92 -3.30
N TYR A 114 -3.69 5.22 -3.01
CA TYR A 114 -4.68 6.19 -3.47
C TYR A 114 -4.06 7.20 -4.42
N ASP A 115 -4.89 7.90 -5.20
CA ASP A 115 -4.47 9.02 -6.05
C ASP A 115 -4.67 10.40 -5.39
N TYR A 116 -4.98 10.38 -4.08
CA TYR A 116 -5.23 11.56 -3.27
C TYR A 116 -4.43 11.53 -1.97
N CYS A 117 -4.09 12.72 -1.47
CA CYS A 117 -3.44 12.88 -0.17
C CYS A 117 -4.43 12.66 0.99
N SER A 118 -3.94 12.55 2.23
CA SER A 118 -4.78 12.33 3.42
C SER A 118 -5.92 13.35 3.57
N SER A 119 -5.70 14.62 3.19
CA SER A 119 -6.73 15.67 3.25
C SER A 119 -7.80 15.54 2.15
N HIS A 120 -7.50 14.84 1.06
CA HIS A 120 -8.37 14.73 -0.12
C HIS A 120 -8.77 13.28 -0.44
N ILE A 121 -8.44 12.31 0.40
CA ILE A 121 -8.76 10.88 0.20
C ILE A 121 -10.26 10.62 0.01
N LYS A 122 -11.11 11.46 0.60
CA LYS A 122 -12.57 11.39 0.43
C LYS A 122 -13.05 11.57 -1.01
N PHE A 123 -12.19 12.03 -1.91
CA PHE A 123 -12.46 12.20 -3.34
C PHE A 123 -11.94 11.03 -4.20
N ASP A 124 -11.33 10.00 -3.60
CA ASP A 124 -10.88 8.77 -4.26
C ASP A 124 -11.98 7.69 -4.28
N LYS A 125 -13.24 8.06 -4.56
CA LYS A 125 -14.39 7.14 -4.58
C LYS A 125 -15.02 7.05 -5.95
#